data_AF-A0A8I1WK36-F1
#
_entry.id   AF-A0A8I1WK36-F1
#
_cell.length_a   1.000
_cell.length_b   1.000
_cell.length_c   1.000
_cell.angle_alpha   90.00
_cell.angle_beta   90.00
_cell.angle_gamma   90.00
#
_symmetry.space_group_name_H-M   'P 1'
#
loop_
_entity.id
_entity.type
_entity.pdbx_description
1 polymer ?
#
loop_
_entity_poly.entity_id
_entity_poly.type
_entity_poly.pdbx_seq_one_letter_code
_entity_poly.pdbx_strand_id
1 'polypeptide(L)'
;VKQWLMAAMMATKTPLSWLPGLMTIAKFESGGNPNAINLWDSNAKAGNPSQGLMQTVPTTFNAHKAPGMGNIRNPIHNAAAAIGYIKSRYGSIDNVP
;
A
#
# COMPACT_ATOMS: atom_id res chain seq x y z
N VAL A 1 -4.37 8.20 8.90
CA VAL A 1 -3.92 6.80 8.63
C VAL A 1 -5.00 5.75 8.92
N LYS A 2 -5.39 5.49 10.18
CA LYS A 2 -6.31 4.38 10.55
C LYS A 2 -7.59 4.29 9.69
N GLN A 3 -8.30 5.40 9.51
CA GLN A 3 -9.54 5.44 8.71
C GLN A 3 -9.32 5.06 7.23
N TRP A 4 -8.20 5.47 6.63
CA TRP A 4 -7.86 5.12 5.26
C TRP A 4 -7.56 3.63 5.10
N LEU A 5 -6.83 3.05 6.05
CA LEU A 5 -6.56 1.61 6.07
C LEU A 5 -7.86 0.82 6.22
N MET A 6 -8.75 1.20 7.14
CA MET A 6 -10.05 0.55 7.29
C MET A 6 -10.90 0.64 6.02
N ALA A 7 -10.91 1.79 5.34
CA ALA A 7 -11.61 1.94 4.06
C ALA A 7 -11.02 1.04 2.96
N ALA A 8 -9.69 0.97 2.87
CA ALA A 8 -9.01 0.06 1.94
C ALA A 8 -9.35 -1.40 2.24
N MET A 9 -9.33 -1.80 3.51
CA MET A 9 -9.66 -3.15 3.95
C MET A 9 -11.11 -3.52 3.62
N MET A 10 -12.07 -2.61 3.79
CA MET A 10 -13.45 -2.84 3.35
C MET A 10 -13.53 -3.03 1.83
N ALA A 11 -12.87 -2.15 1.05
CA ALA A 11 -12.87 -2.23 -0.40
C ALA A 11 -12.25 -3.54 -0.93
N THR A 12 -11.24 -4.08 -0.23
CA THR A 12 -10.56 -5.32 -0.61
C THR A 12 -11.08 -6.56 0.09
N LYS A 13 -12.15 -6.47 0.87
CA LYS A 13 -12.71 -7.56 1.70
C LYS A 13 -11.62 -8.22 2.57
N THR A 14 -10.90 -7.40 3.33
CA THR A 14 -9.79 -7.84 4.20
C THR A 14 -10.22 -7.76 5.67
N PRO A 15 -9.98 -8.81 6.47
CA PRO A 15 -10.35 -8.81 7.89
C PRO A 15 -9.70 -7.67 8.68
N LEU A 16 -10.43 -7.13 9.66
CA LEU A 16 -9.93 -6.06 10.55
C LEU A 16 -8.69 -6.47 11.37
N SER A 17 -8.42 -7.77 11.52
CA SER A 17 -7.21 -8.28 12.17
C SER A 17 -5.91 -7.82 11.50
N TRP A 18 -5.95 -7.42 10.22
CA TRP A 18 -4.76 -6.89 9.53
C TRP A 18 -4.42 -5.46 9.90
N LEU A 19 -5.33 -4.72 10.57
CA LEU A 19 -5.16 -3.30 10.83
C LEU A 19 -3.87 -2.95 11.60
N PRO A 20 -3.49 -3.69 12.67
CA PRO A 20 -2.24 -3.41 13.38
C PRO A 20 -1.00 -3.56 12.48
N GLY A 21 -0.92 -4.64 11.70
CA GLY A 21 0.18 -4.86 10.76
C GLY A 21 0.25 -3.79 9.66
N LEU A 22 -0.89 -3.42 9.08
CA LEU A 22 -0.95 -2.35 8.07
C LEU A 22 -0.56 -0.98 8.63
N MET A 23 -0.92 -0.70 9.89
CA MET A 23 -0.48 0.52 10.59
C MET A 23 1.03 0.53 10.80
N THR A 24 1.62 -0.61 11.17
CA THR A 24 3.07 -0.76 11.31
C THR A 24 3.78 -0.49 9.99
N ILE A 25 3.33 -1.12 8.91
CA ILE A 25 3.89 -0.89 7.56
C ILE A 25 3.76 0.60 7.18
N ALA A 26 2.56 1.19 7.27
CA ALA A 26 2.36 2.61 6.90
C ALA A 26 3.27 3.57 7.69
N LYS A 27 3.53 3.26 8.97
CA LYS A 27 4.44 4.03 9.82
C LYS A 27 5.89 3.92 9.34
N PHE A 28 6.37 2.72 9.03
CA PHE A 28 7.74 2.51 8.57
C PHE A 28 7.98 3.01 7.14
N GLU A 29 7.02 2.79 6.24
CA GLU A 29 7.16 3.12 4.83
C GLU A 29 7.09 4.62 4.55
N SER A 30 6.17 5.34 5.21
CA SER A 30 5.93 6.76 4.90
C SER A 30 5.80 7.67 6.10
N GLY A 31 5.91 7.15 7.33
CA GLY A 31 5.52 7.89 8.53
C GLY A 31 4.02 8.25 8.55
N GLY A 32 3.20 7.61 7.71
CA GLY A 32 1.79 7.97 7.50
C GLY A 32 1.54 9.07 6.46
N ASN A 33 2.55 9.48 5.69
CA ASN A 33 2.42 10.51 4.67
C ASN A 33 1.95 9.93 3.31
N PRO A 34 0.71 10.22 2.86
CA PRO A 34 0.20 9.72 1.58
C PRO A 34 0.84 10.34 0.33
N ASN A 35 1.65 11.38 0.50
CA ASN A 35 2.36 12.06 -0.60
C ASN A 35 3.86 11.73 -0.62
N ALA A 36 4.33 10.79 0.21
CA ALA A 36 5.73 10.37 0.24
C ALA A 36 6.16 9.76 -1.11
N ILE A 37 7.37 10.10 -1.56
CA ILE A 37 7.98 9.56 -2.78
C ILE A 37 9.42 9.22 -2.45
N ASN A 38 9.82 7.97 -2.66
CA ASN A 38 11.20 7.55 -2.56
C ASN A 38 11.93 7.83 -3.89
N LEU A 39 12.96 8.68 -3.86
CA LEU A 39 13.74 9.06 -5.05
C LEU A 39 15.18 8.54 -5.07
N TRP A 40 15.56 7.67 -4.13
CA TRP A 40 16.96 7.28 -3.93
C TRP A 40 17.27 5.82 -4.30
N ASP A 41 16.27 4.95 -4.28
CA ASP A 41 16.44 3.52 -4.51
C ASP A 41 16.56 3.11 -5.99
N SER A 42 16.71 1.81 -6.25
CA SER A 42 16.82 1.27 -7.60
C SER A 42 15.55 1.50 -8.43
N ASN A 43 14.37 1.46 -7.81
CA ASN A 43 13.11 1.72 -8.49
C ASN A 43 13.03 3.17 -8.97
N ALA A 44 13.46 4.12 -8.13
CA ALA A 44 13.57 5.53 -8.48
C ALA A 44 14.56 5.76 -9.62
N LYS A 45 15.75 5.14 -9.57
CA LYS A 45 16.74 5.18 -10.66
C LYS A 45 16.19 4.60 -11.96
N ALA A 46 15.31 3.60 -11.87
CA ALA A 46 14.61 3.01 -13.01
C ALA A 46 13.34 3.80 -13.44
N GLY A 47 13.08 4.98 -12.87
CA GLY A 47 11.95 5.84 -13.23
C GLY A 47 10.60 5.40 -12.65
N ASN A 48 10.58 4.42 -11.74
CA ASN A 48 9.39 3.88 -11.09
C ASN A 48 9.46 4.04 -9.55
N PRO A 49 9.64 5.25 -9.02
CA PRO A 49 9.82 5.45 -7.58
C PRO A 49 8.62 4.92 -6.79
N SER A 50 8.88 4.34 -5.61
CA SER A 50 7.84 3.98 -4.64
C SER A 50 7.10 5.22 -4.12
N GLN A 51 5.78 5.13 -3.97
CA GLN A 51 4.94 6.28 -3.64
C GLN A 51 3.83 5.96 -2.63
N GLY A 52 3.41 7.02 -1.95
CA GLY A 52 2.22 7.05 -1.12
C GLY A 52 2.36 6.36 0.22
N LEU A 53 1.20 6.12 0.84
CA LEU A 53 1.08 5.69 2.23
C LEU A 53 1.85 4.40 2.55
N MET A 54 1.81 3.44 1.63
CA MET A 54 2.40 2.10 1.75
C MET A 54 3.62 1.94 0.83
N GLN A 55 4.16 3.03 0.27
CA GLN A 55 5.31 3.04 -0.63
C GLN A 55 5.23 1.98 -1.75
N THR A 56 4.06 1.89 -2.41
CA THR A 56 3.92 0.98 -3.56
C THR A 56 4.64 1.54 -4.79
N VAL A 57 5.33 0.67 -5.51
CA VAL A 57 5.88 0.95 -6.85
C VAL A 57 4.72 1.07 -7.86
N PRO A 58 4.75 1.99 -8.85
CA PRO A 58 3.69 2.17 -9.84
C PRO A 58 3.25 0.89 -10.57
N THR A 59 4.18 -0.01 -10.87
CA THR A 59 3.90 -1.31 -11.51
C THR A 59 3.08 -2.20 -10.58
N THR A 60 3.50 -2.36 -9.33
CA THR A 60 2.76 -3.09 -8.28
C THR A 60 1.39 -2.47 -8.03
N PHE A 61 1.31 -1.14 -7.94
CA PHE A 61 0.05 -0.44 -7.75
C PHE A 61 -0.94 -0.79 -8.87
N ASN A 62 -0.50 -0.70 -10.13
CA ASN A 62 -1.37 -1.00 -11.27
C ASN A 62 -1.77 -2.46 -11.37
N ALA A 63 -0.93 -3.40 -10.93
CA ALA A 63 -1.22 -4.82 -10.92
C ALA A 63 -2.25 -5.23 -9.82
N HIS A 64 -2.31 -4.49 -8.71
CA HIS A 64 -3.08 -4.91 -7.53
C HIS A 64 -4.16 -3.92 -7.05
N LYS A 65 -4.30 -2.76 -7.69
CA LYS A 65 -5.36 -1.79 -7.34
C LYS A 65 -6.75 -2.41 -7.45
N ALA A 66 -7.63 -2.03 -6.53
CA ALA A 66 -9.04 -2.38 -6.62
C ALA A 66 -9.73 -1.62 -7.77
N PRO A 67 -10.84 -2.14 -8.33
CA PRO A 67 -11.62 -1.44 -9.36
C PRO A 67 -11.98 -0.01 -8.94
N GLY A 68 -11.81 0.96 -9.84
CA GLY A 68 -12.07 2.38 -9.57
C GLY A 68 -10.96 3.12 -8.79
N MET A 69 -9.95 2.42 -8.27
CA MET A 69 -8.90 3.01 -7.42
C MET A 69 -7.64 3.39 -8.22
N GLY A 70 -7.73 4.41 -9.07
CA GLY A 70 -6.67 4.76 -10.03
C GLY A 70 -5.55 5.70 -9.54
N ASN A 71 -5.70 6.30 -8.36
CA ASN A 71 -4.77 7.33 -7.85
C ASN A 71 -3.80 6.78 -6.80
N ILE A 72 -2.52 6.59 -7.14
CA ILE A 72 -1.48 6.04 -6.23
C ILE A 72 -1.19 6.90 -5.00
N ARG A 73 -1.48 8.20 -5.01
CA ARG A 73 -1.31 9.10 -3.86
C ARG A 73 -2.58 9.26 -3.02
N ASN A 74 -3.71 8.71 -3.49
CA ASN A 74 -4.86 8.55 -2.62
C ASN A 74 -4.53 7.43 -1.60
N PRO A 75 -4.53 7.71 -0.29
CA PRO A 75 -4.11 6.75 0.72
C PRO A 75 -4.94 5.46 0.73
N ILE A 76 -6.22 5.55 0.38
CA ILE A 76 -7.13 4.40 0.33
C ILE A 76 -6.76 3.51 -0.86
N HIS A 77 -6.54 4.10 -2.03
CA HIS A 77 -6.16 3.35 -3.23
C HIS A 77 -4.79 2.69 -3.07
N ASN A 78 -3.82 3.43 -2.54
CA ASN A 78 -2.47 2.95 -2.28
C ASN A 78 -2.48 1.75 -1.31
N ALA A 79 -3.24 1.87 -0.20
CA ALA A 79 -3.42 0.79 0.75
C ALA A 79 -4.17 -0.41 0.15
N ALA A 80 -5.19 -0.18 -0.68
CA ALA A 80 -5.91 -1.27 -1.33
C ALA A 80 -4.99 -2.07 -2.28
N ALA A 81 -4.14 -1.38 -3.04
CA ALA A 81 -3.15 -2.04 -3.88
C ALA A 81 -2.10 -2.80 -3.06
N ALA A 82 -1.61 -2.22 -1.96
CA ALA A 82 -0.69 -2.90 -1.05
C ALA A 82 -1.30 -4.17 -0.45
N ILE A 83 -2.57 -4.12 -0.03
CA ILE A 83 -3.30 -5.30 0.46
C ILE A 83 -3.43 -6.37 -0.63
N GLY A 84 -3.77 -5.97 -1.86
CA GLY A 84 -3.84 -6.89 -3.00
C GLY A 84 -2.50 -7.57 -3.28
N TYR A 85 -1.40 -6.80 -3.22
CA TYR A 85 -0.05 -7.34 -3.34
C TYR A 85 0.28 -8.31 -2.20
N ILE A 86 -0.01 -7.97 -0.95
CA ILE A 86 0.24 -8.83 0.21
C ILE A 86 -0.51 -10.16 0.07
N LYS A 87 -1.80 -10.11 -0.29
CA LYS A 87 -2.60 -11.31 -0.56
C LYS A 87 -1.99 -12.17 -1.66
N SER A 88 -1.56 -11.56 -2.76
CA SER A 88 -0.98 -12.27 -3.90
C SER A 88 0.39 -12.88 -3.62
N ARG A 89 1.23 -12.20 -2.84
CA ARG A 89 2.63 -12.56 -2.64
C ARG A 89 2.86 -13.40 -1.38
N TYR A 90 2.17 -13.07 -0.29
CA TYR A 90 2.40 -13.63 1.04
C TYR A 90 1.17 -14.39 1.59
N GLY A 91 -0.01 -14.23 0.99
CA GLY A 91 -1.25 -14.87 1.44
C GLY A 91 -1.89 -14.23 2.69
N SER A 92 -1.08 -13.88 3.70
CA SER A 92 -1.49 -13.11 4.88
C SER A 92 -0.51 -11.99 5.19
N ILE A 93 -0.96 -10.98 5.93
CA ILE A 93 -0.08 -9.97 6.49
C ILE A 93 0.89 -10.54 7.53
N ASP A 94 0.52 -11.64 8.19
CA ASP A 94 1.37 -12.32 9.18
C ASP A 94 2.60 -12.99 8.54
N ASN A 95 2.59 -13.14 7.21
CA ASN A 95 3.68 -13.69 6.42
C ASN A 95 4.55 -12.59 5.78
N VAL A 96 4.28 -11.31 6.07
CA VAL A 96 5.13 -10.19 5.64
C VAL A 96 6.36 -10.15 6.57
N PRO A 97 7.58 -10.20 6.03
CA PRO A 97 8.82 -10.23 6.81
C PRO A 97 9.14 -8.91 7.52
#